data_AF-A0A017HPS0-F1
#
_entry.id   AF-A0A017HPS0-F1
#
_cell.length_a   1.000
_cell.length_b   1.000
_cell.length_c   1.000
_cell.angle_alpha   90.00
_cell.angle_beta   90.00
_cell.angle_gamma   90.00
#
_symmetry.space_group_name_H-M   'P 1'
#
loop_
_entity.id
_entity.type
_entity.pdbx_description
1 polymer ?
#
loop_
_entity_poly.entity_id
_entity_poly.type
_entity_poly.pdbx_seq_one_letter_code
_entity_poly.pdbx_strand_id
1 'polypeptide(L)'
;MKTTPQTTAKSPISMASRPSKTNAANERIKREYFGYLAEAKGRDEATIDGVAKALARFEASSRHRDFKRFHREQAVAFKRELAEAANARTGEKLSKATVHATLRHLREFFFWLAHLPGFKAHIAYADADYFNLSDKDVAVARARREKRVPTLDQVRHVLAAMPSATALERRDRALLAFATLTGARVQALASFRLGHVDLEGSFVEQDAREVQTKAAKSFRTYFMPVDEGALGIVGEWVRELERDHLWGRSDPLFPATEMGLGPDGGFVPVGLARRGWATSEPVREIFRRAFVGAGLPYSNPHSFRDMLVRHAMALDLSPEEMKAWSQNLGHADVLTTFTSYGQVPTHRQGELIQGLSDKRRAAFVAANREELEVIERVLTRMKGR
;
A
#
# COMPACT_ATOMS: atom_id res chain seq x y z
N MET A 1 -1.45 60.82 -45.37
CA MET A 1 -1.41 59.57 -44.59
C MET A 1 -2.25 59.79 -43.34
N LYS A 2 -3.35 59.04 -43.22
CA LYS A 2 -4.38 59.23 -42.19
C LYS A 2 -3.90 58.68 -40.85
N THR A 3 -4.16 59.45 -39.80
CA THR A 3 -3.96 59.15 -38.39
C THR A 3 -4.92 58.05 -37.91
N THR A 4 -4.39 57.03 -37.26
CA THR A 4 -5.17 55.96 -36.61
C THR A 4 -5.05 56.13 -35.09
N PRO A 5 -6.15 56.13 -34.32
CA PRO A 5 -6.09 56.22 -32.87
C PRO A 5 -5.83 54.86 -32.20
N GLN A 6 -4.97 54.88 -31.19
CA GLN A 6 -4.73 53.77 -30.26
C GLN A 6 -6.02 53.36 -29.55
N THR A 7 -6.40 52.10 -29.69
CA THR A 7 -7.46 51.48 -28.89
C THR A 7 -6.79 50.57 -27.86
N THR A 8 -6.87 50.94 -26.60
CA THR A 8 -6.36 50.15 -25.46
C THR A 8 -7.21 48.90 -25.27
N ALA A 9 -6.67 47.72 -25.59
CA ALA A 9 -7.28 46.44 -25.28
C ALA A 9 -7.15 46.16 -23.77
N LYS A 10 -8.29 46.15 -23.06
CA LYS A 10 -8.36 45.61 -21.69
C LYS A 10 -8.23 44.08 -21.77
N SER A 11 -7.15 43.55 -21.20
CA SER A 11 -6.95 42.11 -20.98
C SER A 11 -8.10 41.52 -20.15
N PRO A 12 -8.69 40.38 -20.53
CA PRO A 12 -9.68 39.72 -19.70
C PRO A 12 -8.95 39.03 -18.53
N ILE A 13 -9.05 39.65 -17.36
CA ILE A 13 -8.65 39.05 -16.09
C ILE A 13 -9.53 37.82 -15.86
N SER A 14 -8.87 36.67 -15.86
CA SER A 14 -9.13 35.46 -15.07
C SER A 14 -10.48 35.42 -14.35
N MET A 15 -11.41 34.60 -14.87
CA MET A 15 -12.54 34.12 -14.09
C MET A 15 -12.03 33.18 -12.99
N ALA A 16 -11.61 33.75 -11.85
CA ALA A 16 -11.53 33.02 -10.60
C ALA A 16 -12.94 32.50 -10.27
N SER A 17 -13.09 31.18 -10.22
CA SER A 17 -14.33 30.52 -9.83
C SER A 17 -14.79 31.05 -8.46
N ARG A 18 -15.95 31.70 -8.41
CA ARG A 18 -16.61 32.02 -7.13
C ARG A 18 -16.71 30.73 -6.29
N PRO A 19 -16.32 30.74 -5.00
CA PRO A 19 -16.56 29.58 -4.15
C PRO A 19 -18.07 29.30 -4.14
N SER A 20 -18.46 28.08 -4.51
CA SER A 20 -19.86 27.67 -4.43
C SER A 20 -20.33 27.84 -3.00
N LYS A 21 -21.48 28.51 -2.82
CA LYS A 21 -22.08 28.75 -1.50
C LYS A 21 -22.38 27.39 -0.86
N THR A 22 -21.59 27.00 0.13
CA THR A 22 -21.77 25.75 0.88
C THR A 22 -23.07 25.80 1.67
N ASN A 23 -23.73 24.65 1.84
CA ASN A 23 -24.99 24.57 2.55
C ASN A 23 -24.75 24.31 4.05
N ALA A 24 -25.09 25.30 4.88
CA ALA A 24 -24.87 25.23 6.33
C ALA A 24 -25.61 24.06 7.01
N ALA A 25 -26.76 23.62 6.50
CA ALA A 25 -27.46 22.45 7.01
C ALA A 25 -26.68 21.16 6.70
N ASN A 26 -26.14 21.05 5.49
CA ASN A 26 -25.29 19.92 5.10
C ASN A 26 -24.01 19.86 5.93
N GLU A 27 -23.33 20.99 6.17
CA GLU A 27 -22.11 21.00 6.99
C GLU A 27 -22.37 20.53 8.42
N ARG A 28 -23.52 20.93 9.02
CA ARG A 28 -23.92 20.48 10.36
C ARG A 28 -24.11 18.97 10.42
N ILE A 29 -24.87 18.41 9.47
CA ILE A 29 -25.17 16.97 9.49
C ILE A 29 -23.95 16.12 9.08
N LYS A 30 -23.05 16.64 8.23
CA LYS A 30 -21.75 15.99 7.97
C LYS A 30 -20.90 15.92 9.22
N ARG A 31 -20.82 17.00 10.01
CA ARG A 31 -20.07 17.00 11.27
C ARG A 31 -20.63 15.97 12.26
N GLU A 32 -21.96 15.88 12.37
CA GLU A 32 -22.60 14.85 13.19
C GLU A 32 -22.27 13.43 12.69
N TYR A 33 -22.32 13.21 11.37
CA TYR A 33 -21.96 11.91 10.80
C TYR A 33 -20.50 11.55 11.02
N PHE A 34 -19.57 12.50 10.88
CA PHE A 34 -18.15 12.25 11.15
C PHE A 34 -17.92 11.94 12.62
N GLY A 35 -18.62 12.62 13.53
CA GLY A 35 -18.64 12.27 14.96
C GLY A 35 -19.19 10.85 15.18
N TYR A 36 -20.29 10.48 14.54
CA TYR A 36 -20.83 9.11 14.60
C TYR A 36 -19.83 8.06 14.08
N LEU A 37 -19.14 8.34 12.96
CA LEU A 37 -18.13 7.45 12.41
C LEU A 37 -16.94 7.26 13.35
N ALA A 38 -16.44 8.36 13.94
CA ALA A 38 -15.33 8.33 14.89
C ALA A 38 -15.72 7.61 16.18
N GLU A 39 -16.77 8.09 16.85
CA GLU A 39 -17.10 7.69 18.22
C GLU A 39 -17.90 6.39 18.29
N ALA A 40 -18.92 6.23 17.44
CA ALA A 40 -19.82 5.08 17.51
C ALA A 40 -19.39 3.92 16.61
N LYS A 41 -18.69 4.19 15.50
CA LYS A 41 -18.18 3.16 14.58
C LYS A 41 -16.68 2.90 14.71
N GLY A 42 -15.96 3.67 15.54
CA GLY A 42 -14.53 3.50 15.76
C GLY A 42 -13.71 3.60 14.47
N ARG A 43 -14.12 4.44 13.51
CA ARG A 43 -13.42 4.59 12.23
C ARG A 43 -12.20 5.47 12.40
N ASP A 44 -11.12 5.09 11.71
CA ASP A 44 -9.92 5.91 11.63
C ASP A 44 -10.14 7.17 10.78
N GLU A 45 -9.28 8.17 10.99
CA GLU A 45 -9.34 9.46 10.30
C GLU A 45 -9.23 9.32 8.78
N ALA A 46 -8.42 8.38 8.29
CA ALA A 46 -8.27 8.12 6.86
C ALA A 46 -9.57 7.63 6.21
N THR A 47 -10.34 6.80 6.92
CA THR A 47 -11.67 6.36 6.48
C THR A 47 -12.64 7.53 6.46
N ILE A 48 -12.62 8.38 7.49
CA ILE A 48 -13.47 9.57 7.58
C ILE A 48 -13.15 10.56 6.46
N ASP A 49 -11.87 10.79 6.15
CA ASP A 49 -11.44 11.63 5.02
C ASP A 49 -11.94 11.07 3.68
N GLY A 50 -11.90 9.74 3.51
CA GLY A 50 -12.49 9.06 2.35
C GLY A 50 -14.00 9.31 2.19
N VAL A 51 -14.74 9.28 3.31
CA VAL A 51 -16.16 9.64 3.35
C VAL A 51 -16.38 11.12 3.04
N ALA A 52 -15.60 12.02 3.67
CA ALA A 52 -15.70 13.46 3.47
C ALA A 52 -15.47 13.83 2.00
N LYS A 53 -14.48 13.22 1.35
CA LYS A 53 -14.19 13.38 -0.08
C LYS A 53 -15.34 12.88 -0.96
N ALA A 54 -15.97 11.76 -0.61
CA ALA A 54 -17.13 11.25 -1.33
C ALA A 54 -18.33 12.21 -1.22
N LEU A 55 -18.59 12.73 -0.02
CA LEU A 55 -19.68 13.68 0.25
C LEU A 55 -19.44 15.01 -0.47
N ALA A 56 -18.24 15.58 -0.38
CA ALA A 56 -17.90 16.82 -1.08
C ALA A 56 -18.11 16.69 -2.59
N ARG A 57 -17.77 15.54 -3.18
CA ARG A 57 -17.99 15.27 -4.59
C ARG A 57 -19.48 15.17 -4.94
N PHE A 58 -20.27 14.49 -4.11
CA PHE A 58 -21.72 14.43 -4.31
C PHE A 58 -22.37 15.81 -4.19
N GLU A 59 -21.98 16.61 -3.21
CA GLU A 59 -22.47 17.98 -3.05
C GLU A 59 -22.12 18.87 -4.24
N ALA A 60 -20.92 18.74 -4.80
CA ALA A 60 -20.56 19.46 -6.02
C ALA A 60 -21.51 19.11 -7.18
N SER A 61 -21.82 17.83 -7.39
CA SER A 61 -22.77 17.38 -8.44
C SER A 61 -24.20 17.87 -8.22
N SER A 62 -24.64 17.94 -6.95
CA SER A 62 -25.98 18.38 -6.57
C SER A 62 -26.09 19.89 -6.40
N ARG A 63 -25.00 20.64 -6.67
CA ARG A 63 -24.88 22.09 -6.46
C ARG A 63 -25.19 22.51 -5.02
N HIS A 64 -24.71 21.72 -4.07
CA HIS A 64 -24.87 21.91 -2.62
C HIS A 64 -26.34 22.03 -2.17
N ARG A 65 -27.26 21.33 -2.86
CA ARG A 65 -28.65 21.24 -2.40
C ARG A 65 -28.71 20.56 -1.03
N ASP A 66 -29.70 20.97 -0.24
CA ASP A 66 -29.95 20.37 1.08
C ASP A 66 -30.18 18.86 0.95
N PHE A 67 -29.52 18.06 1.79
CA PHE A 67 -29.69 16.60 1.79
C PHE A 67 -31.13 16.15 2.05
N LYS A 68 -31.97 16.96 2.71
CA LYS A 68 -33.42 16.69 2.84
C LYS A 68 -34.15 16.66 1.50
N ARG A 69 -33.57 17.24 0.44
CA ARG A 69 -34.09 17.21 -0.93
C ARG A 69 -33.48 16.08 -1.76
N PHE A 70 -32.85 15.10 -1.11
CA PHE A 70 -32.34 13.93 -1.77
C PHE A 70 -33.48 13.18 -2.46
N HIS A 71 -33.20 12.72 -3.68
CA HIS A 71 -34.09 11.86 -4.45
C HIS A 71 -33.23 10.84 -5.20
N ARG A 72 -33.72 9.61 -5.35
CA ARG A 72 -33.01 8.51 -6.03
C ARG A 72 -32.40 8.88 -7.40
N GLU A 73 -33.07 9.73 -8.18
CA GLU A 73 -32.55 10.20 -9.48
C GLU A 73 -31.24 11.00 -9.35
N GLN A 74 -31.00 11.68 -8.23
CA GLN A 74 -29.72 12.35 -7.96
C GLN A 74 -28.60 11.32 -7.78
N ALA A 75 -28.86 10.20 -7.10
CA ALA A 75 -27.90 9.11 -6.99
C ALA A 75 -27.63 8.46 -8.36
N VAL A 76 -28.67 8.24 -9.17
CA VAL A 76 -28.54 7.70 -10.53
C VAL A 76 -27.72 8.64 -11.43
N ALA A 77 -28.02 9.94 -11.43
CA ALA A 77 -27.29 10.95 -12.17
C ALA A 77 -25.82 11.02 -11.71
N PHE A 78 -25.59 11.04 -10.39
CA PHE A 78 -24.24 11.06 -9.83
C PHE A 78 -23.43 9.82 -10.21
N LYS A 79 -24.04 8.61 -10.22
CA LYS A 79 -23.36 7.39 -10.69
C LYS A 79 -22.88 7.52 -12.14
N ARG A 80 -23.70 8.09 -13.03
CA ARG A 80 -23.35 8.30 -14.44
C ARG A 80 -22.21 9.31 -14.57
N GLU A 81 -22.28 10.42 -13.85
CA GLU A 81 -21.22 11.44 -13.82
C GLU A 81 -19.90 10.85 -13.27
N LEU A 82 -19.96 10.14 -12.15
CA LEU A 82 -18.79 9.56 -11.50
C LEU A 82 -18.09 8.50 -12.36
N ALA A 83 -18.85 7.76 -13.18
CA ALA A 83 -18.30 6.76 -14.10
C ALA A 83 -17.48 7.38 -15.25
N GLU A 84 -17.84 8.59 -15.66
CA GLU A 84 -17.15 9.33 -16.74
C GLU A 84 -16.05 10.25 -16.23
N ALA A 85 -16.01 10.49 -14.92
CA ALA A 85 -15.08 11.46 -14.38
C ALA A 85 -13.62 11.00 -14.44
N ALA A 86 -12.73 11.96 -14.68
CA ALA A 86 -11.30 11.75 -14.72
C ALA A 86 -10.67 11.75 -13.31
N ASN A 87 -9.58 11.01 -13.16
CA ASN A 87 -8.68 11.08 -12.05
C ASN A 87 -7.80 12.33 -12.20
N ALA A 88 -7.80 13.22 -11.21
CA ALA A 88 -7.06 14.49 -11.29
C ALA A 88 -5.55 14.34 -11.52
N ARG A 89 -4.96 13.20 -11.11
CA ARG A 89 -3.52 12.95 -11.23
C ARG A 89 -3.14 12.30 -12.55
N THR A 90 -3.97 11.39 -13.08
CA THR A 90 -3.64 10.61 -14.28
C THR A 90 -4.37 11.08 -15.53
N GLY A 91 -5.41 11.90 -15.40
CA GLY A 91 -6.28 12.30 -16.51
C GLY A 91 -7.20 11.19 -17.04
N GLU A 92 -6.90 9.93 -16.73
CA GLU A 92 -7.71 8.76 -17.08
C GLU A 92 -9.03 8.70 -16.30
N LYS A 93 -10.01 7.96 -16.81
CA LYS A 93 -11.26 7.69 -16.09
C LYS A 93 -11.00 7.06 -14.71
N LEU A 94 -11.85 7.38 -13.74
CA LEU A 94 -11.79 6.76 -12.42
C LEU A 94 -11.89 5.23 -12.52
N SER A 95 -11.06 4.55 -11.73
CA SER A 95 -11.13 3.09 -11.64
C SER A 95 -12.48 2.65 -11.06
N LYS A 96 -13.01 1.51 -11.51
CA LYS A 96 -14.25 0.94 -10.98
C LYS A 96 -14.18 0.70 -9.46
N ALA A 97 -12.99 0.40 -8.92
CA ALA A 97 -12.75 0.28 -7.48
C ALA A 97 -12.95 1.61 -6.75
N THR A 98 -12.44 2.72 -7.31
CA THR A 98 -12.64 4.07 -6.74
C THR A 98 -14.11 4.47 -6.80
N VAL A 99 -14.77 4.26 -7.95
CA VAL A 99 -16.21 4.52 -8.11
C VAL A 99 -17.02 3.74 -7.07
N HIS A 100 -16.76 2.44 -6.94
CA HIS A 100 -17.44 1.57 -5.98
C HIS A 100 -17.24 2.04 -4.52
N ALA A 101 -16.02 2.41 -4.12
CA ALA A 101 -15.75 2.91 -2.78
C ALA A 101 -16.47 4.23 -2.48
N THR A 102 -16.44 5.19 -3.41
CA THR A 102 -17.16 6.47 -3.28
C THR A 102 -18.66 6.24 -3.11
N LEU A 103 -19.26 5.40 -3.95
CA LEU A 103 -20.68 5.11 -3.90
C LEU A 103 -21.09 4.35 -2.63
N ARG A 104 -20.22 3.47 -2.13
CA ARG A 104 -20.44 2.80 -0.85
C ARG A 104 -20.50 3.79 0.31
N HIS A 105 -19.58 4.75 0.38
CA HIS A 105 -19.62 5.79 1.41
C HIS A 105 -20.90 6.62 1.34
N LEU A 106 -21.35 6.98 0.14
CA LEU A 106 -22.60 7.71 -0.04
C LEU A 106 -23.81 6.88 0.37
N ARG A 107 -23.86 5.60 -0.02
CA ARG A 107 -24.91 4.68 0.44
C ARG A 107 -24.97 4.62 1.96
N GLU A 108 -23.82 4.39 2.61
CA GLU A 108 -23.76 4.29 4.08
C GLU A 108 -24.21 5.58 4.77
N PHE A 109 -23.87 6.75 4.20
CA PHE A 109 -24.32 8.05 4.70
C PHE A 109 -25.83 8.26 4.54
N PHE A 110 -26.38 8.07 3.34
CA PHE A 110 -27.81 8.28 3.08
C PHE A 110 -28.68 7.24 3.78
N PHE A 111 -28.17 6.03 3.98
CA PHE A 111 -28.83 5.01 4.81
C PHE A 111 -28.88 5.45 6.28
N TRP A 112 -27.80 6.03 6.81
CA TRP A 112 -27.79 6.60 8.16
C TRP A 112 -28.74 7.80 8.28
N LEU A 113 -28.77 8.70 7.30
CA LEU A 113 -29.70 9.84 7.29
C LEU A 113 -31.17 9.39 7.36
N ALA A 114 -31.54 8.32 6.64
CA ALA A 114 -32.91 7.80 6.63
C ALA A 114 -33.42 7.38 8.03
N HIS A 115 -32.53 7.12 8.98
CA HIS A 115 -32.89 6.81 10.36
C HIS A 115 -33.20 8.06 11.21
N LEU A 116 -32.66 9.23 10.86
CA LEU A 116 -32.67 10.39 11.74
C LEU A 116 -34.03 11.12 11.75
N PRO A 117 -34.47 11.63 12.92
CA PRO A 117 -35.58 12.57 12.99
C PRO A 117 -35.39 13.76 12.04
N GLY A 118 -36.43 14.11 11.29
CA GLY A 118 -36.38 15.20 10.31
C GLY A 118 -35.79 14.83 8.94
N PHE A 119 -35.19 13.65 8.77
CA PHE A 119 -34.78 13.09 7.47
C PHE A 119 -35.61 11.88 7.05
N LYS A 120 -36.05 11.05 8.01
CA LYS A 120 -36.90 9.87 7.75
C LYS A 120 -38.21 10.14 7.00
N ALA A 121 -38.71 11.38 7.07
CA ALA A 121 -39.91 11.82 6.34
C ALA A 121 -39.64 12.17 4.86
N HIS A 122 -38.37 12.32 4.49
CA HIS A 122 -37.93 12.74 3.15
C HIS A 122 -37.09 11.69 2.42
N ILE A 123 -36.42 10.81 3.16
CA ILE A 123 -35.48 9.82 2.62
C ILE A 123 -35.88 8.44 3.13
N ALA A 124 -36.19 7.53 2.21
CA ALA A 124 -36.38 6.13 2.54
C ALA A 124 -35.04 5.38 2.53
N TYR A 125 -34.93 4.31 3.32
CA TYR A 125 -33.73 3.45 3.30
C TYR A 125 -33.41 2.93 1.89
N ALA A 126 -34.44 2.57 1.12
CA ALA A 126 -34.31 2.06 -0.24
C ALA A 126 -33.74 3.11 -1.22
N ASP A 127 -33.84 4.41 -0.93
CA ASP A 127 -33.26 5.44 -1.80
C ASP A 127 -31.72 5.40 -1.76
N ALA A 128 -31.13 4.97 -0.65
CA ALA A 128 -29.69 4.81 -0.52
C ALA A 128 -29.15 3.68 -1.42
N ASP A 129 -29.95 2.64 -1.69
CA ASP A 129 -29.55 1.53 -2.57
C ASP A 129 -29.36 1.97 -4.03
N TYR A 130 -29.86 3.13 -4.43
CA TYR A 130 -29.58 3.70 -5.75
C TYR A 130 -28.13 4.14 -5.92
N PHE A 131 -27.31 4.17 -4.86
CA PHE A 131 -25.86 4.28 -5.01
C PHE A 131 -25.18 2.95 -5.38
N ASN A 132 -25.86 1.80 -5.31
CA ASN A 132 -25.26 0.52 -5.70
C ASN A 132 -24.86 0.51 -7.19
N LEU A 133 -23.69 -0.10 -7.45
CA LEU A 133 -23.26 -0.46 -8.81
C LEU A 133 -23.94 -1.75 -9.25
N SER A 134 -23.92 -2.02 -10.56
CA SER A 134 -24.33 -3.33 -11.08
C SER A 134 -23.41 -4.43 -10.56
N ASP A 135 -23.91 -5.66 -10.41
CA ASP A 135 -23.07 -6.80 -9.98
C ASP A 135 -21.89 -7.02 -10.92
N LYS A 136 -22.06 -6.77 -12.22
CA LYS A 136 -21.00 -6.76 -13.22
C LYS A 136 -19.92 -5.72 -12.88
N ASP A 137 -20.31 -4.49 -12.60
CA ASP A 137 -19.37 -3.43 -12.23
C ASP A 137 -18.70 -3.69 -10.88
N VAL A 138 -19.40 -4.29 -9.92
CA VAL A 138 -18.84 -4.73 -8.65
C VAL A 138 -17.80 -5.83 -8.87
N ALA A 139 -18.09 -6.81 -9.73
CA ALA A 139 -17.14 -7.85 -10.09
C ALA A 139 -15.88 -7.27 -10.75
N VAL A 140 -16.04 -6.32 -11.69
CA VAL A 140 -14.91 -5.62 -12.32
C VAL A 140 -14.15 -4.76 -11.31
N ALA A 141 -14.83 -4.06 -10.40
CA ALA A 141 -14.21 -3.26 -9.34
C ALA A 141 -13.38 -4.12 -8.37
N ARG A 142 -13.78 -5.37 -8.15
CA ARG A 142 -13.09 -6.35 -7.30
C ARG A 142 -12.06 -7.17 -8.07
N ALA A 143 -12.07 -7.14 -9.40
CA ALA A 143 -11.13 -7.87 -10.23
C ALA A 143 -9.70 -7.39 -9.94
N ARG A 144 -8.82 -8.35 -9.64
CA ARG A 144 -7.41 -8.08 -9.33
C ARG A 144 -6.60 -8.16 -10.62
N ARG A 145 -5.86 -7.09 -10.91
CA ARG A 145 -4.85 -7.11 -11.98
C ARG A 145 -3.56 -7.68 -11.43
N GLU A 146 -2.81 -8.37 -12.28
CA GLU A 146 -1.46 -8.78 -11.94
C GLU A 146 -0.62 -7.53 -11.65
N LYS A 147 -0.09 -7.47 -10.43
CA LYS A 147 0.78 -6.37 -10.03
C LYS A 147 2.17 -6.62 -10.60
N ARG A 148 2.79 -5.59 -11.17
CA ARG A 148 4.24 -5.59 -11.38
C ARG A 148 4.91 -5.49 -10.01
N VAL A 149 5.67 -6.51 -9.67
CA VAL A 149 6.36 -6.68 -8.39
C VAL A 149 7.82 -6.96 -8.71
N PRO A 150 8.77 -6.33 -8.00
CA PRO A 150 10.18 -6.58 -8.26
C PRO A 150 10.57 -8.02 -7.90
N THR A 151 11.57 -8.56 -8.58
CA THR A 151 12.22 -9.82 -8.15
C THR A 151 13.27 -9.53 -7.08
N LEU A 152 13.67 -10.55 -6.30
CA LEU A 152 14.78 -10.40 -5.35
C LEU A 152 16.08 -9.98 -6.06
N ASP A 153 16.36 -10.53 -7.24
CA ASP A 153 17.56 -10.14 -8.01
C ASP A 153 17.52 -8.68 -8.48
N GLN A 154 16.34 -8.17 -8.84
CA GLN A 154 16.17 -6.75 -9.12
C GLN A 154 16.45 -5.90 -7.87
N VAL A 155 15.97 -6.33 -6.70
CA VAL A 155 16.24 -5.61 -5.44
C VAL A 155 17.72 -5.68 -5.06
N ARG A 156 18.39 -6.83 -5.25
CA ARG A 156 19.84 -6.97 -5.07
C ARG A 156 20.62 -6.01 -5.95
N HIS A 157 20.26 -5.94 -7.24
CA HIS A 157 20.84 -4.98 -8.19
C HIS A 157 20.63 -3.53 -7.73
N VAL A 158 19.42 -3.18 -7.28
CA VAL A 158 19.15 -1.84 -6.72
C VAL A 158 20.03 -1.56 -5.51
N LEU A 159 20.08 -2.47 -4.54
CA LEU A 159 20.91 -2.30 -3.34
C LEU A 159 22.41 -2.18 -3.65
N ALA A 160 22.89 -2.85 -4.70
CA ALA A 160 24.27 -2.74 -5.16
C ALA A 160 24.56 -1.42 -5.88
N ALA A 161 23.58 -0.89 -6.62
CA ALA A 161 23.71 0.38 -7.36
C ALA A 161 23.48 1.64 -6.49
N MET A 162 22.86 1.49 -5.31
CA MET A 162 22.63 2.62 -4.41
C MET A 162 23.95 3.20 -3.87
N PRO A 163 24.12 4.53 -3.86
CA PRO A 163 25.30 5.15 -3.30
C PRO A 163 25.39 4.92 -1.78
N SER A 164 26.57 5.10 -1.21
CA SER A 164 26.84 4.86 0.22
C SER A 164 27.94 5.76 0.81
N ALA A 165 28.29 6.86 0.13
CA ALA A 165 29.38 7.73 0.56
C ALA A 165 28.99 8.58 1.78
N THR A 166 27.75 9.06 1.82
CA THR A 166 27.23 9.88 2.93
C THR A 166 26.33 9.08 3.88
N ALA A 167 26.16 9.58 5.11
CA ALA A 167 25.25 8.95 6.07
C ALA A 167 23.79 8.92 5.57
N LEU A 168 23.36 9.93 4.79
CA LEU A 168 22.04 9.96 4.16
C LEU A 168 21.88 8.85 3.12
N GLU A 169 22.92 8.59 2.33
CA GLU A 169 22.91 7.53 1.31
C GLU A 169 22.92 6.14 1.97
N ARG A 170 23.73 5.94 3.01
CA ARG A 170 23.74 4.69 3.80
C ARG A 170 22.40 4.45 4.50
N ARG A 171 21.78 5.48 5.08
CA ARG A 171 20.41 5.41 5.61
C ARG A 171 19.43 4.95 4.55
N ASP A 172 19.44 5.58 3.37
CA ASP A 172 18.50 5.28 2.28
C ASP A 172 18.66 3.82 1.82
N ARG A 173 19.90 3.35 1.68
CA ARG A 173 20.24 1.98 1.33
C ARG A 173 19.80 0.98 2.40
N ALA A 174 20.06 1.29 3.68
CA ALA A 174 19.64 0.47 4.80
C ALA A 174 18.12 0.40 4.95
N LEU A 175 17.40 1.48 4.64
CA LEU A 175 15.94 1.50 4.63
C LEU A 175 15.37 0.52 3.61
N LEU A 176 15.93 0.49 2.40
CA LEU A 176 15.48 -0.42 1.35
C LEU A 176 15.83 -1.88 1.69
N ALA A 177 17.03 -2.11 2.25
CA ALA A 177 17.46 -3.42 2.74
C ALA A 177 16.53 -3.92 3.86
N PHE A 178 16.21 -3.06 4.83
CA PHE A 178 15.30 -3.38 5.92
C PHE A 178 13.89 -3.71 5.44
N ALA A 179 13.37 -2.98 4.44
CA ALA A 179 12.10 -3.31 3.81
C ALA A 179 12.13 -4.66 3.08
N THR A 180 13.28 -5.05 2.53
CA THR A 180 13.51 -6.36 1.90
C THR A 180 13.42 -7.49 2.93
N LEU A 181 14.03 -7.32 4.10
CA LEU A 181 14.05 -8.33 5.16
C LEU A 181 12.72 -8.44 5.91
N THR A 182 11.97 -7.35 6.05
CA THR A 182 10.79 -7.31 6.94
C THR A 182 9.46 -7.25 6.21
N GLY A 183 9.43 -6.75 4.97
CA GLY A 183 8.18 -6.37 4.32
C GLY A 183 7.36 -5.36 5.14
N ALA A 184 8.01 -4.53 5.95
CA ALA A 184 7.32 -3.56 6.79
C ALA A 184 6.53 -2.55 5.93
N ARG A 185 5.40 -2.08 6.47
CA ARG A 185 4.58 -1.08 5.79
C ARG A 185 5.28 0.28 5.82
N VAL A 186 5.02 1.11 4.82
CA VAL A 186 5.71 2.40 4.66
C VAL A 186 5.62 3.33 5.88
N GLN A 187 4.50 3.33 6.60
CA GLN A 187 4.37 4.12 7.84
C GLN A 187 5.20 3.52 8.97
N ALA A 188 5.24 2.19 9.10
CA ALA A 188 6.12 1.53 10.06
C ALA A 188 7.59 1.86 9.77
N LEU A 189 8.02 1.76 8.51
CA LEU A 189 9.37 2.14 8.06
C LEU A 189 9.76 3.57 8.47
N ALA A 190 8.82 4.51 8.47
CA ALA A 190 9.08 5.90 8.85
C ALA A 190 9.14 6.14 10.38
N SER A 191 8.79 5.15 11.19
CA SER A 191 8.55 5.30 12.64
C SER A 191 9.36 4.37 13.53
N PHE A 192 10.07 3.39 12.97
CA PHE A 192 10.93 2.51 13.77
C PHE A 192 12.01 3.28 14.52
N ARG A 193 12.32 2.79 15.72
CA ARG A 193 13.41 3.24 16.57
C ARG A 193 14.46 2.15 16.70
N LEU A 194 15.68 2.53 17.06
CA LEU A 194 16.78 1.58 17.25
C LEU A 194 16.42 0.46 18.23
N GLY A 195 15.75 0.79 19.33
CA GLY A 195 15.37 -0.19 20.36
C GLY A 195 14.35 -1.24 19.93
N HIS A 196 13.75 -1.11 18.73
CA HIS A 196 12.86 -2.11 18.17
C HIS A 196 13.60 -3.24 17.46
N VAL A 197 14.87 -3.04 17.08
CA VAL A 197 15.66 -4.00 16.32
C VAL A 197 16.49 -4.86 17.26
N ASP A 198 16.44 -6.17 17.03
CA ASP A 198 17.30 -7.16 17.66
C ASP A 198 18.07 -7.89 16.56
N LEU A 199 19.35 -7.55 16.39
CA LEU A 199 20.21 -8.15 15.38
C LEU A 199 20.62 -9.59 15.76
N GLU A 200 20.77 -9.88 17.05
CA GLU A 200 21.17 -11.21 17.53
C GLU A 200 20.03 -12.21 17.34
N GLY A 201 18.81 -11.84 17.76
CA GLY A 201 17.59 -12.60 17.52
C GLY A 201 17.05 -12.49 16.08
N SER A 202 17.64 -11.62 15.24
CA SER A 202 17.22 -11.36 13.86
C SER A 202 15.73 -11.01 13.74
N PHE A 203 15.26 -10.05 14.53
CA PHE A 203 13.88 -9.57 14.44
C PHE A 203 13.74 -8.06 14.69
N VAL A 204 12.56 -7.55 14.35
CA VAL A 204 12.09 -6.22 14.75
C VAL A 204 10.72 -6.32 15.44
N GLU A 205 10.56 -5.58 16.53
CA GLU A 205 9.27 -5.39 17.19
C GLU A 205 8.47 -4.26 16.52
N GLN A 206 7.29 -4.59 15.99
CA GLN A 206 6.34 -3.58 15.50
C GLN A 206 5.35 -3.20 16.61
N ASP A 207 5.83 -2.59 17.69
CA ASP A 207 4.96 -2.16 18.79
C ASP A 207 4.08 -0.98 18.35
N ALA A 208 2.77 -1.19 18.23
CA ALA A 208 1.81 -0.18 17.78
C ALA A 208 1.74 1.09 18.65
N ARG A 209 2.31 1.08 19.86
CA ARG A 209 2.43 2.26 20.73
C ARG A 209 3.48 3.25 20.24
N GLU A 210 4.48 2.76 19.50
CA GLU A 210 5.63 3.55 19.05
C GLU A 210 5.81 3.52 17.52
N VAL A 211 5.40 2.43 16.89
CA VAL A 211 5.48 2.16 15.45
C VAL A 211 4.11 2.37 14.83
N GLN A 212 4.05 3.10 13.72
CA GLN A 212 2.82 3.37 12.99
C GLN A 212 2.36 2.16 12.17
N THR A 213 1.88 1.13 12.87
CA THR A 213 1.38 -0.10 12.25
C THR A 213 -0.05 0.03 11.75
N LYS A 214 -0.41 -0.79 10.76
CA LYS A 214 -1.78 -0.81 10.23
C LYS A 214 -2.73 -1.43 11.26
N ALA A 215 -3.81 -0.72 11.56
CA ALA A 215 -4.83 -1.13 12.53
C ALA A 215 -4.29 -1.32 13.96
N ALA A 216 -3.24 -0.57 14.31
CA ALA A 216 -2.61 -0.59 15.64
C ALA A 216 -2.26 -2.00 16.14
N LYS A 217 -1.78 -2.87 15.24
CA LYS A 217 -1.36 -4.23 15.58
C LYS A 217 0.08 -4.25 16.06
N SER A 218 0.30 -4.81 17.25
CA SER A 218 1.64 -5.16 17.72
C SER A 218 2.00 -6.58 17.30
N PHE A 219 3.15 -6.76 16.68
CA PHE A 219 3.67 -8.07 16.29
C PHE A 219 5.17 -8.01 16.04
N ARG A 220 5.84 -9.15 16.26
CA ARG A 220 7.23 -9.34 15.89
C ARG A 220 7.34 -9.72 14.42
N THR A 221 8.34 -9.16 13.75
CA THR A 221 8.77 -9.61 12.42
C THR A 221 10.21 -10.11 12.50
N TYR A 222 10.40 -11.41 12.33
CA TYR A 222 11.71 -12.00 12.08
C TYR A 222 12.21 -11.58 10.71
N PHE A 223 13.50 -11.32 10.58
CA PHE A 223 14.12 -11.01 9.30
C PHE A 223 14.01 -12.22 8.39
N MET A 224 13.36 -12.03 7.24
CA MET A 224 13.15 -13.08 6.26
C MET A 224 14.51 -13.49 5.67
N PRO A 225 14.82 -14.79 5.58
CA PRO A 225 16.11 -15.29 5.10
C PRO A 225 16.18 -15.25 3.57
N VAL A 226 16.06 -14.06 2.98
CA VAL A 226 15.97 -13.85 1.53
C VAL A 226 17.23 -13.24 0.93
N ASP A 227 18.02 -12.51 1.74
CA ASP A 227 19.22 -11.83 1.28
C ASP A 227 20.19 -11.51 2.43
N GLU A 228 21.33 -12.19 2.47
CA GLU A 228 22.37 -11.95 3.48
C GLU A 228 23.03 -10.57 3.32
N GLY A 229 23.14 -10.07 2.08
CA GLY A 229 23.68 -8.74 1.79
C GLY A 229 22.83 -7.63 2.42
N ALA A 230 21.51 -7.73 2.32
CA ALA A 230 20.56 -6.82 2.95
C ALA A 230 20.69 -6.86 4.48
N LEU A 231 20.87 -8.05 5.07
CA LEU A 231 21.11 -8.19 6.51
C LEU A 231 22.42 -7.51 6.93
N GLY A 232 23.49 -7.68 6.15
CA GLY A 232 24.76 -6.98 6.35
C GLY A 232 24.60 -5.45 6.34
N ILE A 233 23.91 -4.90 5.34
CA ILE A 233 23.65 -3.46 5.21
C ILE A 233 22.87 -2.93 6.43
N VAL A 234 21.83 -3.64 6.88
CA VAL A 234 21.06 -3.23 8.07
C VAL A 234 21.91 -3.27 9.33
N GLY A 235 22.70 -4.34 9.52
CA GLY A 235 23.57 -4.47 10.67
C GLY A 235 24.67 -3.40 10.73
N GLU A 236 25.27 -3.04 9.59
CA GLU A 236 26.21 -1.93 9.50
C GLU A 236 25.58 -0.60 9.86
N TRP A 237 24.37 -0.34 9.37
CA TRP A 237 23.64 0.90 9.66
C TRP A 237 23.30 1.05 11.15
N VAL A 238 22.77 -0.01 11.78
CA VAL A 238 22.47 0.00 13.22
C VAL A 238 23.75 0.27 14.02
N ARG A 239 24.85 -0.42 13.70
CA ARG A 239 26.15 -0.22 14.35
C ARG A 239 26.71 1.19 14.14
N GLU A 240 26.56 1.78 12.95
CA GLU A 240 26.94 3.17 12.68
C GLU A 240 26.17 4.13 13.59
N LEU A 241 24.84 3.99 13.69
CA LEU A 241 24.02 4.84 14.53
C LEU A 241 24.44 4.77 16.01
N GLU A 242 24.71 3.57 16.53
CA GLU A 242 25.13 3.37 17.91
C GLU A 242 26.55 3.87 18.18
N ARG A 243 27.51 3.52 17.30
CA ARG A 243 28.95 3.79 17.52
C ARG A 243 29.35 5.20 17.12
N ASP A 244 28.94 5.64 15.93
CA ASP A 244 29.45 6.86 15.30
C ASP A 244 28.58 8.07 15.60
N HIS A 245 27.25 7.86 15.72
CA HIS A 245 26.30 8.93 16.05
C HIS A 245 25.91 8.96 17.54
N LEU A 246 26.28 7.92 18.31
CA LEU A 246 25.96 7.77 19.74
C LEU A 246 24.45 7.77 20.03
N TRP A 247 23.68 7.16 19.14
CA TRP A 247 22.22 7.08 19.25
C TRP A 247 21.79 5.92 20.15
N GLY A 248 20.72 6.15 20.89
CA GLY A 248 20.16 5.21 21.85
C GLY A 248 18.84 4.60 21.38
N ARG A 249 18.27 3.76 22.23
CA ARG A 249 17.07 2.96 21.92
C ARG A 249 15.86 3.76 21.45
N SER A 250 15.70 5.01 21.92
CA SER A 250 14.58 5.87 21.55
C SER A 250 14.78 6.67 20.26
N ASP A 251 15.99 6.66 19.70
CA ASP A 251 16.32 7.37 18.47
C ASP A 251 15.78 6.64 17.23
N PRO A 252 15.43 7.39 16.16
CA PRO A 252 14.87 6.80 14.95
C PRO A 252 15.86 5.86 14.27
N LEU A 253 15.40 4.67 13.87
CA LEU A 253 16.16 3.75 13.03
C LEU A 253 16.42 4.36 11.65
N PHE A 254 15.43 5.07 11.11
CA PHE A 254 15.57 5.82 9.86
C PHE A 254 15.24 7.31 10.12
N PRO A 255 16.26 8.13 10.41
CA PRO A 255 16.08 9.54 10.73
C PRO A 255 15.66 10.37 9.51
N ALA A 256 14.89 11.43 9.77
CA ALA A 256 14.66 12.46 8.77
C ALA A 256 15.97 13.16 8.37
N THR A 257 15.97 13.81 7.21
CA THR A 257 17.09 14.65 6.79
C THR A 257 17.10 15.94 7.61
N GLU A 258 18.23 16.28 8.21
CA GLU A 258 18.43 17.59 8.83
C GLU A 258 18.77 18.61 7.74
N MET A 259 18.03 19.73 7.73
CA MET A 259 18.18 20.81 6.76
C MET A 259 18.83 22.00 7.44
N GLY A 260 19.85 22.58 6.80
CA GLY A 260 20.54 23.78 7.29
C GLY A 260 20.76 24.78 6.16
N LEU A 261 21.38 25.92 6.48
CA LEU A 261 21.72 26.93 5.49
C LEU A 261 22.99 26.54 4.72
N GLY A 262 22.90 26.58 3.40
CA GLY A 262 24.03 26.40 2.49
C GLY A 262 24.83 27.69 2.32
N PRO A 263 25.99 27.62 1.63
CA PRO A 263 26.87 28.77 1.41
C PRO A 263 26.21 29.93 0.65
N ASP A 264 25.16 29.65 -0.13
CA ASP A 264 24.36 30.59 -0.90
C ASP A 264 23.11 31.10 -0.14
N GLY A 265 22.93 30.69 1.12
CA GLY A 265 21.75 31.00 1.93
C GLY A 265 20.52 30.13 1.63
N GLY A 266 20.61 29.16 0.71
CA GLY A 266 19.56 28.19 0.45
C GLY A 266 19.49 27.09 1.51
N PHE A 267 18.36 26.38 1.63
CA PHE A 267 18.28 25.21 2.52
C PHE A 267 18.88 23.98 1.84
N VAL A 268 19.88 23.36 2.48
CA VAL A 268 20.55 22.15 1.99
C VAL A 268 20.55 21.04 3.06
N PRO A 269 20.64 19.76 2.66
CA PRO A 269 20.87 18.68 3.60
C PRO A 269 22.21 18.85 4.32
N VAL A 270 22.20 18.85 5.64
CA VAL A 270 23.42 18.99 6.47
C VAL A 270 23.71 17.76 7.33
N GLY A 271 22.78 16.81 7.42
CA GLY A 271 23.00 15.58 8.16
C GLY A 271 21.72 14.80 8.48
N LEU A 272 21.79 14.00 9.54
CA LEU A 272 20.68 13.22 10.06
C LEU A 272 19.98 13.98 11.19
N ALA A 273 18.67 14.11 11.10
CA ALA A 273 17.88 14.71 12.17
C ALA A 273 17.62 13.68 13.27
N ARG A 274 17.70 14.08 14.54
CA ARG A 274 17.35 13.21 15.68
C ARG A 274 15.82 13.08 15.88
N ARG A 275 15.10 12.84 14.78
CA ARG A 275 13.65 12.63 14.69
C ARG A 275 13.31 11.82 13.44
N GLY A 276 12.25 11.02 13.49
CA GLY A 276 11.72 10.32 12.32
C GLY A 276 10.99 11.26 11.35
N TRP A 277 10.54 10.73 10.21
CA TRP A 277 9.71 11.51 9.28
C TRP A 277 8.28 11.66 9.80
N ALA A 278 7.69 12.84 9.57
CA ALA A 278 6.28 13.08 9.90
C ALA A 278 5.31 12.39 8.92
N THR A 279 5.78 12.02 7.73
CA THR A 279 4.97 11.34 6.69
C THR A 279 5.77 10.23 6.03
N SER A 280 5.09 9.36 5.30
CA SER A 280 5.73 8.29 4.52
C SER A 280 6.23 8.72 3.13
N GLU A 281 6.04 9.98 2.73
CA GLU A 281 6.44 10.43 1.39
C GLU A 281 7.97 10.39 1.17
N PRO A 282 8.82 10.80 2.14
CA PRO A 282 10.27 10.67 2.01
C PRO A 282 10.72 9.22 1.75
N VAL A 283 10.09 8.25 2.41
CA VAL A 283 10.35 6.82 2.18
C VAL A 283 10.01 6.43 0.74
N ARG A 284 8.88 6.90 0.20
CA ARG A 284 8.48 6.62 -1.19
C ARG A 284 9.44 7.24 -2.19
N GLU A 285 9.96 8.42 -1.90
CA GLU A 285 10.93 9.10 -2.75
C GLU A 285 12.29 8.41 -2.74
N ILE A 286 12.72 7.87 -1.60
CA ILE A 286 13.91 7.02 -1.51
C ILE A 286 13.76 5.80 -2.42
N PHE A 287 12.65 5.07 -2.33
CA PHE A 287 12.38 3.93 -3.22
C PHE A 287 12.37 4.36 -4.69
N ARG A 288 11.75 5.50 -5.02
CA ARG A 288 11.72 6.01 -6.38
C ARG A 288 13.12 6.28 -6.93
N ARG A 289 13.93 7.05 -6.20
CA ARG A 289 15.31 7.35 -6.58
C ARG A 289 16.17 6.09 -6.70
N ALA A 290 16.03 5.14 -5.78
CA ALA A 290 16.79 3.88 -5.80
C ALA A 290 16.49 3.06 -7.06
N PHE A 291 15.22 2.82 -7.37
CA PHE A 291 14.84 2.05 -8.56
C PHE A 291 15.22 2.77 -9.87
N VAL A 292 14.95 4.08 -9.96
CA VAL A 292 15.31 4.89 -11.14
C VAL A 292 16.83 4.93 -11.34
N GLY A 293 17.60 5.12 -10.26
CA GLY A 293 19.08 5.14 -10.31
C GLY A 293 19.68 3.81 -10.76
N ALA A 294 18.99 2.69 -10.51
CA ALA A 294 19.37 1.36 -10.97
C ALA A 294 18.87 1.02 -12.39
N GLY A 295 18.19 1.95 -13.07
CA GLY A 295 17.62 1.74 -14.40
C GLY A 295 16.35 0.87 -14.42
N LEU A 296 15.66 0.73 -13.28
CA LEU A 296 14.47 -0.10 -13.14
C LEU A 296 13.18 0.72 -12.95
N PRO A 297 12.01 0.19 -13.35
CA PRO A 297 10.73 0.82 -13.05
C PRO A 297 10.50 0.96 -11.54
N TYR A 298 9.89 2.08 -11.13
CA TYR A 298 9.55 2.31 -9.73
C TYR A 298 8.68 1.19 -9.14
N SER A 299 9.19 0.57 -8.08
CA SER A 299 8.45 -0.36 -7.24
C SER A 299 8.22 0.28 -5.87
N ASN A 300 6.97 0.38 -5.45
CA ASN A 300 6.60 1.05 -4.20
C ASN A 300 6.87 0.13 -2.97
N PRO A 301 6.98 0.67 -1.75
CA PRO A 301 7.27 -0.14 -0.55
C PRO A 301 6.30 -1.30 -0.31
N HIS A 302 5.02 -1.15 -0.68
CA HIS A 302 4.04 -2.24 -0.52
C HIS A 302 4.32 -3.42 -1.45
N SER A 303 4.92 -3.18 -2.62
CA SER A 303 5.28 -4.24 -3.56
C SER A 303 6.36 -5.19 -3.01
N PHE A 304 7.14 -4.81 -1.99
CA PHE A 304 8.14 -5.71 -1.39
C PHE A 304 7.49 -6.81 -0.57
N ARG A 305 6.35 -6.53 0.06
CA ARG A 305 5.52 -7.57 0.69
C ARG A 305 5.02 -8.54 -0.34
N ASP A 306 4.58 -8.00 -1.46
CA ASP A 306 4.17 -8.85 -2.56
C ASP A 306 5.38 -9.69 -3.01
N MET A 307 6.56 -9.11 -3.23
CA MET A 307 7.78 -9.85 -3.62
C MET A 307 8.09 -11.00 -2.66
N LEU A 308 8.07 -10.76 -1.35
CA LEU A 308 8.34 -11.77 -0.33
C LEU A 308 7.36 -12.94 -0.38
N VAL A 309 6.06 -12.67 -0.58
CA VAL A 309 5.06 -13.74 -0.76
C VAL A 309 5.30 -14.50 -2.07
N ARG A 310 5.64 -13.80 -3.17
CA ARG A 310 6.00 -14.41 -4.45
C ARG A 310 7.17 -15.38 -4.30
N HIS A 311 8.18 -14.96 -3.53
CA HIS A 311 9.36 -15.77 -3.23
C HIS A 311 8.98 -16.99 -2.38
N ALA A 312 8.25 -16.81 -1.28
CA ALA A 312 7.79 -17.94 -0.45
C ALA A 312 6.96 -18.96 -1.23
N MET A 313 6.11 -18.53 -2.16
CA MET A 313 5.32 -19.44 -3.01
C MET A 313 6.16 -20.22 -4.02
N ALA A 314 7.39 -19.78 -4.30
CA ALA A 314 8.33 -20.52 -5.15
C ALA A 314 9.18 -21.53 -4.34
N LEU A 315 9.18 -21.41 -3.01
CA LEU A 315 9.84 -22.35 -2.10
C LEU A 315 8.93 -23.57 -1.83
N ASP A 316 9.52 -24.68 -1.42
CA ASP A 316 8.80 -25.90 -1.03
C ASP A 316 8.47 -25.86 0.47
N LEU A 317 7.70 -24.83 0.88
CA LEU A 317 7.33 -24.63 2.28
C LEU A 317 6.20 -25.58 2.69
N SER A 318 6.29 -26.11 3.91
CA SER A 318 5.16 -26.74 4.59
C SER A 318 4.04 -25.72 4.85
N PRO A 319 2.79 -26.19 5.09
CA PRO A 319 1.69 -25.30 5.46
C PRO A 319 1.98 -24.48 6.72
N GLU A 320 2.72 -25.02 7.68
CA GLU A 320 3.11 -24.33 8.91
C GLU A 320 4.12 -23.21 8.63
N GLU A 321 5.15 -23.47 7.82
CA GLU A 321 6.12 -22.46 7.42
C GLU A 321 5.47 -21.33 6.60
N MET A 322 4.55 -21.66 5.69
CA MET A 322 3.80 -20.65 4.94
C MET A 322 2.88 -19.82 5.85
N LYS A 323 2.28 -20.45 6.87
CA LYS A 323 1.50 -19.75 7.90
C LYS A 323 2.40 -18.82 8.71
N ALA A 324 3.57 -19.28 9.15
CA ALA A 324 4.56 -18.48 9.86
C ALA A 324 5.00 -17.28 9.01
N TRP A 325 5.32 -17.49 7.73
CA TRP A 325 5.66 -16.41 6.78
C TRP A 325 4.54 -15.35 6.67
N SER A 326 3.29 -15.81 6.57
CA SER A 326 2.11 -14.95 6.54
C SER A 326 1.94 -14.14 7.82
N GLN A 327 2.11 -14.77 8.98
CA GLN A 327 2.05 -14.11 10.29
C GLN A 327 3.19 -13.12 10.49
N ASN A 328 4.39 -13.44 9.98
CA ASN A 328 5.58 -12.60 10.04
C ASN A 328 5.39 -11.28 9.27
N LEU A 329 4.57 -11.30 8.21
CA LEU A 329 4.12 -10.12 7.50
C LEU A 329 2.98 -9.37 8.23
N GLY A 330 2.43 -9.90 9.31
CA GLY A 330 1.33 -9.29 10.07
C GLY A 330 -0.05 -9.51 9.41
N HIS A 331 -0.23 -10.59 8.65
CA HIS A 331 -1.54 -11.04 8.19
C HIS A 331 -2.20 -11.92 9.26
N ALA A 332 -3.47 -11.61 9.60
CA ALA A 332 -4.22 -12.39 10.59
C ALA A 332 -4.67 -13.76 10.06
N ASP A 333 -4.83 -13.87 8.75
CA ASP A 333 -5.28 -15.08 8.06
C ASP A 333 -4.38 -15.32 6.85
N VAL A 334 -3.91 -16.57 6.69
CA VAL A 334 -3.11 -17.02 5.55
C VAL A 334 -3.84 -16.84 4.23
N LEU A 335 -5.19 -16.88 4.23
CA LEU A 335 -5.99 -16.57 3.05
C LEU A 335 -5.78 -15.13 2.58
N THR A 336 -5.42 -14.20 3.47
CA THR A 336 -5.03 -12.85 3.05
C THR A 336 -3.78 -12.91 2.17
N THR A 337 -2.81 -13.76 2.51
CA THR A 337 -1.58 -13.98 1.74
C THR A 337 -1.87 -14.58 0.37
N PHE A 338 -2.69 -15.62 0.29
CA PHE A 338 -3.05 -16.24 -1.00
C PHE A 338 -3.93 -15.33 -1.86
N THR A 339 -4.93 -14.68 -1.28
CA THR A 339 -5.86 -13.85 -2.06
C THR A 339 -5.21 -12.56 -2.54
N SER A 340 -4.36 -11.91 -1.72
CA SER A 340 -3.66 -10.64 -2.03
C SER A 340 -2.81 -10.68 -3.31
N TYR A 341 -2.42 -11.87 -3.73
CA TYR A 341 -1.59 -12.11 -4.90
C TYR A 341 -2.31 -12.22 -6.24
N GLY A 342 -3.65 -12.21 -6.22
CA GLY A 342 -4.44 -12.52 -7.40
C GLY A 342 -4.56 -14.02 -7.62
N GLN A 343 -5.03 -14.41 -8.81
CA GLN A 343 -5.07 -15.82 -9.19
C GLN A 343 -3.74 -16.23 -9.81
N VAL A 344 -3.36 -17.49 -9.62
CA VAL A 344 -2.24 -18.08 -10.36
C VAL A 344 -2.54 -17.92 -11.86
N PRO A 345 -1.64 -17.32 -12.67
CA PRO A 345 -1.85 -17.22 -14.10
C PRO A 345 -2.15 -18.59 -14.71
N THR A 346 -3.10 -18.68 -15.65
CA THR A 346 -3.58 -19.96 -16.16
C THR A 346 -2.47 -20.86 -16.72
N HIS A 347 -1.44 -20.28 -17.36
CA HIS A 347 -0.28 -21.04 -17.83
C HIS A 347 0.48 -21.69 -16.66
N ARG A 348 0.78 -20.92 -15.61
CA ARG A 348 1.47 -21.41 -14.41
C ARG A 348 0.62 -22.40 -13.63
N GLN A 349 -0.70 -22.22 -13.63
CA GLN A 349 -1.62 -23.20 -13.05
C GLN A 349 -1.48 -24.55 -13.77
N GLY A 350 -1.42 -24.55 -15.11
CA GLY A 350 -1.17 -25.75 -15.91
C GLY A 350 0.15 -26.42 -15.55
N GLU A 351 1.25 -25.67 -15.53
CA GLU A 351 2.58 -26.16 -15.13
C GLU A 351 2.56 -26.80 -13.73
N LEU A 352 1.95 -26.13 -12.75
CA LEU A 352 1.87 -26.63 -11.37
C LEU A 352 1.06 -27.92 -11.30
N ILE A 353 -0.10 -28.00 -11.97
CA ILE A 353 -0.95 -29.19 -11.97
C ILE A 353 -0.26 -30.36 -12.66
N GLN A 354 0.44 -30.12 -13.78
CA GLN A 354 1.19 -31.15 -14.48
C GLN A 354 2.38 -31.64 -13.63
N GLY A 355 3.12 -30.71 -13.01
CA GLY A 355 4.25 -31.02 -12.14
C GLY A 355 3.90 -31.76 -10.85
N LEU A 356 2.62 -31.82 -10.44
CA LEU A 356 2.19 -32.66 -9.32
C LEU A 356 2.41 -34.16 -9.60
N SER A 357 2.31 -34.58 -10.86
CA SER A 357 2.56 -35.97 -11.24
C SER A 357 4.05 -36.31 -11.08
N ASP A 358 4.92 -35.40 -11.49
CA ASP A 358 6.38 -35.56 -11.37
C ASP A 358 6.84 -35.53 -9.91
N LYS A 359 6.30 -34.62 -9.08
CA LYS A 359 6.58 -34.60 -7.63
C LYS A 359 6.14 -35.89 -6.94
N ARG A 360 4.95 -36.42 -7.28
CA ARG A 360 4.47 -37.71 -6.74
C ARG A 360 5.37 -38.86 -7.16
N ARG A 361 5.83 -38.87 -8.41
CA ARG A 361 6.77 -39.89 -8.92
C ARG A 361 8.11 -39.81 -8.20
N ALA A 362 8.65 -38.61 -8.02
CA ALA A 362 9.90 -38.39 -7.29
C ALA A 362 9.79 -38.81 -5.81
N ALA A 363 8.68 -38.46 -5.14
CA ALA A 363 8.42 -38.87 -3.76
C ALA A 363 8.28 -40.40 -3.62
N PHE A 364 7.60 -41.06 -4.57
CA PHE A 364 7.51 -42.52 -4.61
C PHE A 364 8.88 -43.18 -4.81
N VAL A 365 9.70 -42.68 -5.75
CA VAL A 365 11.06 -43.20 -5.97
C VAL A 365 11.95 -42.98 -4.74
N ALA A 366 11.83 -41.82 -4.07
CA ALA A 366 12.59 -41.55 -2.86
C ALA A 366 12.18 -42.46 -1.69
N ALA A 367 10.88 -42.68 -1.49
CA ALA A 367 10.35 -43.50 -0.40
C ALA A 367 10.66 -45.00 -0.57
N ASN A 368 10.79 -45.48 -1.82
CA ASN A 368 11.02 -46.89 -2.13
C ASN A 368 12.42 -47.13 -2.71
N ARG A 369 13.39 -46.24 -2.42
CA ARG A 369 14.73 -46.28 -3.04
C ARG A 369 15.42 -47.62 -2.86
N GLU A 370 15.44 -48.15 -1.63
CA GLU A 370 16.11 -49.42 -1.32
C GLU A 370 15.44 -50.61 -2.03
N GLU A 371 14.11 -50.65 -2.07
CA GLU A 371 13.35 -51.70 -2.75
C GLU A 371 13.54 -51.66 -4.27
N LEU A 372 13.57 -50.46 -4.85
CA LEU A 372 13.84 -50.25 -6.27
C LEU A 372 15.26 -50.65 -6.64
N GLU A 373 16.26 -50.35 -5.80
CA GLU A 373 17.65 -50.80 -6.00
C GLU A 373 17.78 -52.32 -5.93
N VAL A 374 17.05 -52.99 -5.04
CA VAL A 374 17.03 -54.46 -4.95
C VAL A 374 16.41 -55.06 -6.21
N ILE A 375 15.28 -54.53 -6.66
CA ILE A 375 14.62 -54.95 -7.91
C ILE A 375 15.58 -54.78 -9.11
N GLU A 376 16.27 -53.64 -9.20
CA GLU A 376 17.20 -53.34 -10.29
C GLU A 376 18.40 -54.31 -10.29
N ARG A 377 18.96 -54.64 -9.12
CA ARG A 377 20.03 -55.64 -9.00
C ARG A 377 19.57 -57.03 -9.43
N VAL A 378 18.35 -57.44 -9.06
CA VAL A 378 17.77 -58.74 -9.47
C VAL A 378 17.57 -58.78 -10.98
N LEU A 379 16.98 -57.74 -11.57
CA LEU A 379 16.74 -57.64 -13.01
C LEU A 379 18.05 -57.65 -13.82
N THR A 380 19.09 -56.96 -13.34
CA THR A 380 20.40 -56.95 -13.99
C THR A 380 21.04 -58.33 -13.97
N ARG A 381 20.90 -59.07 -12.87
CA ARG A 381 21.43 -60.43 -12.73
C ARG A 381 20.66 -61.45 -13.58
N MET A 382 19.39 -61.19 -13.87
CA MET A 382 18.57 -62.00 -14.78
C MET A 382 18.86 -61.73 -16.26
N LYS A 383 19.27 -60.51 -16.63
CA LYS A 383 19.64 -60.15 -18.02
C LYS A 383 21.08 -60.50 -18.41
N GLY A 384 21.94 -60.77 -17.43
CA GLY A 384 23.33 -61.23 -17.62
C GLY A 384 23.50 -62.75 -17.69
N ARG A 385 22.40 -63.50 -17.77
CA ARG A 385 22.35 -64.94 -18.08
C ARG A 385 21.72 -65.10 -19.46
#